data_AF-E6QNS5-F1
#
_entry.id   AF-E6QNS5-F1
#
_cell.length_a   1.000
_cell.length_b   1.000
_cell.length_c   1.000
_cell.angle_alpha   90.00
_cell.angle_beta   90.00
_cell.angle_gamma   90.00
#
_symmetry.space_group_name_H-M   'P 1'
#
loop_
_entity.id
_entity.type
_entity.pdbx_description
1 polymer ?
#
loop_
_entity_poly.entity_id
_entity_poly.type
_entity_poly.pdbx_seq_one_letter_code
_entity_poly.pdbx_strand_id
1 'polypeptide(L)'
;MTAVPSHLSPQTAELLTLSDHARIQRIRSPRWIGYPQAKEILAKLEDLLTYPKSHRMPNLLIVGDTNNGKTMLVIVAPKNQTIV
;
A
#
# COMPACT_ATOMS: atom_id res chain seq x y z
N MET A 1 28.97 9.60 16.18
CA MET A 1 27.73 10.38 15.94
C MET A 1 27.76 10.81 14.48
N THR A 2 27.20 10.02 13.58
CA THR A 2 27.21 10.32 12.14
C THR A 2 26.13 11.34 11.84
N ALA A 3 26.53 12.48 11.28
CA ALA A 3 25.64 13.56 10.88
C ALA A 3 24.51 13.02 9.97
N VAL A 4 23.28 13.48 10.22
CA VAL A 4 22.10 13.10 9.44
C VAL A 4 22.30 13.58 8.00
N PRO A 5 22.27 12.70 6.98
CA PRO A 5 22.45 13.11 5.60
C PRO A 5 21.27 14.00 5.17
N SER A 6 21.56 15.20 4.66
CA SER A 6 20.56 16.23 4.31
C SER A 6 19.58 15.83 3.19
N HIS A 7 19.87 14.75 2.47
CA HIS A 7 19.05 14.21 1.39
C HIS A 7 18.07 13.12 1.84
N LEU A 8 18.11 12.71 3.11
CA LEU A 8 17.22 11.69 3.65
C LEU A 8 16.07 12.33 4.43
N SER A 9 14.89 11.71 4.35
CA SER A 9 13.80 12.05 5.26
C SER A 9 14.17 11.72 6.72
N PRO A 10 13.63 12.44 7.72
CA PRO A 10 13.91 12.17 9.13
C PRO A 10 13.67 10.70 9.52
N GLN A 11 12.54 10.13 9.05
CA GLN A 11 12.21 8.72 9.27
C GLN A 11 13.25 7.76 8.68
N THR A 12 13.81 8.09 7.51
CA THR A 12 14.85 7.25 6.89
C THR A 12 16.18 7.38 7.63
N ALA A 13 16.51 8.58 8.10
CA ALA A 13 17.71 8.83 8.86
C ALA A 13 17.73 8.07 10.20
N GLU A 14 16.59 7.98 10.88
CA GLU A 14 16.44 7.17 12.11
C GLU A 14 16.75 5.69 11.86
N LEU A 15 16.43 5.14 10.69
CA LEU A 15 16.74 3.76 10.36
C LEU A 15 18.25 3.48 10.27
N LEU A 16 19.07 4.51 10.07
CA LEU A 16 20.53 4.35 10.01
C LEU A 16 21.15 4.04 11.38
N THR A 17 20.44 4.30 12.48
CA THR A 17 20.91 3.97 13.84
C THR A 17 20.68 2.51 14.20
N LEU A 18 19.96 1.75 13.36
CA LEU A 18 19.66 0.34 13.58
C LEU A 18 20.86 -0.56 13.24
N SER A 19 20.92 -1.72 13.89
CA SER A 19 21.89 -2.77 13.54
C SER A 19 21.68 -3.28 12.11
N ASP A 20 22.73 -3.83 11.51
CA ASP A 20 22.68 -4.39 10.15
C ASP A 20 21.55 -5.40 9.97
N HIS A 21 21.38 -6.29 10.94
CA HIS A 21 20.28 -7.25 10.94
C HIS A 21 18.91 -6.57 10.89
N ALA A 22 18.68 -5.55 11.73
CA ALA A 22 17.41 -4.82 11.76
C ALA A 22 17.18 -4.03 10.46
N ARG A 23 18.23 -3.42 9.88
CA ARG A 23 18.15 -2.73 8.58
C ARG A 23 17.80 -3.70 7.45
N ILE A 24 18.41 -4.88 7.40
CA ILE A 24 18.11 -5.92 6.40
C ILE A 24 16.66 -6.39 6.50
N GLN A 25 16.17 -6.66 7.71
CA GLN A 25 14.76 -7.04 7.92
C GLN A 25 13.82 -5.94 7.45
N ARG A 26 14.14 -4.67 7.73
CA ARG A 26 13.34 -3.51 7.30
C ARG A 26 13.36 -3.25 5.79
N ILE A 27 14.41 -3.65 5.09
CA ILE A 27 14.47 -3.59 3.62
C ILE A 27 13.59 -4.68 3.01
N ARG A 28 13.62 -5.89 3.59
CA ARG A 28 12.84 -7.05 3.13
C ARG A 28 11.35 -6.97 3.48
N SER A 29 10.97 -6.13 4.45
CA SER A 29 9.57 -5.93 4.80
C SER A 29 8.76 -5.42 3.60
N PRO A 30 7.54 -5.92 3.37
CA PRO A 30 6.67 -5.41 2.32
C PRO A 30 6.46 -3.89 2.47
N ARG A 31 6.52 -3.17 1.34
CA ARG A 31 6.27 -1.72 1.30
C ARG A 31 5.14 -1.42 0.34
N TRP A 32 4.21 -0.58 0.78
CA TRP A 32 3.24 0.04 -0.09
C TRP A 32 3.83 1.33 -0.66
N ILE A 33 3.71 1.50 -1.97
CA ILE A 33 4.07 2.74 -2.66
C ILE A 33 2.79 3.23 -3.34
N GLY A 34 2.24 4.33 -2.85
CA GLY A 34 1.03 4.92 -3.42
C GLY A 34 1.33 5.70 -4.69
N TYR A 35 1.43 5.01 -5.83
CA TYR A 35 1.54 5.64 -7.16
C TYR A 35 0.17 6.13 -7.65
N PRO A 36 0.12 7.10 -8.60
CA PRO A 36 -1.15 7.71 -9.03
C PRO A 36 -2.23 6.70 -9.42
N GLN A 37 -1.88 5.72 -10.26
CA GLN A 37 -2.81 4.68 -10.70
C GLN A 37 -3.29 3.78 -9.53
N ALA A 38 -2.47 3.53 -8.50
CA ALA A 38 -2.92 2.79 -7.33
C ALA A 38 -4.04 3.53 -6.57
N LYS A 39 -3.96 4.86 -6.49
CA LYS A 39 -4.99 5.68 -5.84
C LYS A 39 -6.32 5.59 -6.59
N GLU A 40 -6.29 5.62 -7.93
CA GLU A 40 -7.49 5.46 -8.75
C GLU A 40 -8.15 4.09 -8.58
N ILE A 41 -7.35 3.03 -8.49
CA ILE A 41 -7.87 1.67 -8.25
C ILE A 41 -8.47 1.58 -6.84
N LEU A 42 -7.82 2.16 -5.84
CA LEU A 42 -8.35 2.18 -4.47
C LEU A 42 -9.68 2.94 -4.38
N ALA A 43 -9.80 4.09 -5.04
CA ALA A 43 -11.06 4.83 -5.11
C ALA A 43 -12.18 4.00 -5.74
N LYS A 44 -11.91 3.29 -6.85
CA LYS A 44 -12.89 2.39 -7.46
C LYS A 44 -13.28 1.22 -6.54
N LEU A 45 -12.35 0.71 -5.74
CA LEU A 45 -12.64 -0.33 -4.75
C LEU A 45 -13.53 0.24 -3.63
N GLU A 46 -13.29 1.46 -3.17
CA GLU A 46 -14.15 2.16 -2.19
C GLU A 46 -15.56 2.40 -2.74
N ASP A 47 -15.68 2.82 -4.00
CA ASP A 47 -16.97 2.98 -4.68
C ASP A 47 -17.74 1.66 -4.75
N LEU A 48 -17.06 0.54 -5.03
CA LEU A 48 -17.69 -0.79 -5.03
C LEU A 48 -18.18 -1.23 -3.66
N LEU A 49 -17.43 -0.93 -2.60
CA LEU A 49 -17.83 -1.24 -1.22
C LEU A 49 -19.05 -0.42 -0.79
N THR A 50 -19.12 0.84 -1.20
CA THR A 50 -20.24 1.73 -0.85
C THR A 50 -21.43 1.62 -1.80
N TYR A 51 -21.32 0.81 -2.87
CA TYR A 51 -22.34 0.67 -3.89
C TYR A 51 -23.65 0.09 -3.31
N PRO A 52 -24.83 0.67 -3.63
CA PRO A 52 -26.10 0.15 -3.15
C PRO A 52 -26.38 -1.27 -3.67
N LYS A 53 -26.96 -2.13 -2.83
CA LYS A 53 -27.33 -3.50 -3.22
C LYS A 53 -28.25 -3.46 -4.45
N SER A 54 -27.91 -4.24 -5.48
CA SER A 54 -28.67 -4.33 -6.73
C SER A 54 -28.79 -5.79 -7.20
N HIS A 55 -29.69 -6.06 -8.15
CA HIS A 55 -29.82 -7.39 -8.76
C HIS A 55 -28.55 -7.86 -9.48
N ARG A 56 -27.65 -6.95 -9.86
CA ARG A 56 -26.35 -7.24 -10.48
C ARG A 56 -25.30 -6.30 -9.91
N MET A 57 -24.59 -6.77 -8.89
CA MET A 57 -23.50 -5.99 -8.29
C MET A 57 -22.38 -5.74 -9.32
N PRO A 58 -21.87 -4.50 -9.41
CA PRO A 58 -20.69 -4.22 -10.21
C PRO A 58 -19.45 -4.94 -9.64
N ASN A 59 -18.53 -5.33 -10.52
CA ASN A 59 -17.29 -6.04 -10.16
C ASN A 59 -16.10 -5.35 -10.82
N LEU A 60 -14.90 -5.44 -10.21
CA LEU A 60 -13.67 -4.87 -10.75
C LEU A 60 -12.62 -5.96 -10.97
N LEU A 61 -12.06 -6.02 -12.18
CA LEU A 61 -10.93 -6.88 -12.53
C LEU A 61 -9.65 -6.03 -12.65
N ILE A 62 -8.63 -6.38 -11.86
CA ILE A 62 -7.32 -5.71 -11.88
C ILE A 62 -6.33 -6.61 -12.62
N VAL A 63 -5.90 -6.18 -13.81
CA VAL A 63 -4.91 -6.90 -14.64
C VAL A 63 -3.62 -6.10 -14.71
N GLY A 64 -2.48 -6.79 -14.67
CA GLY A 64 -1.16 -6.22 -14.84
C GLY A 64 -0.08 -7.28 -14.59
N ASP A 65 1.17 -7.00 -14.97
CA ASP A 65 2.25 -7.97 -14.83
C ASP A 65 2.58 -8.27 -13.36
N THR A 66 3.29 -9.37 -13.12
CA THR A 66 3.82 -9.73 -11.79
C THR A 66 4.61 -8.55 -11.20
N ASN A 67 4.58 -8.40 -9.88
CA ASN A 67 5.25 -7.32 -9.14
C ASN A 67 4.65 -5.90 -9.29
N ASN A 68 3.52 -5.71 -9.99
CA ASN A 68 2.81 -4.42 -10.05
C ASN A 68 1.89 -4.13 -8.84
N GLY A 69 2.17 -4.70 -7.67
CA GLY A 69 1.43 -4.35 -6.44
C GLY A 69 -0.03 -4.79 -6.39
N LYS A 70 -0.53 -5.63 -7.31
CA LYS A 70 -1.92 -6.14 -7.34
C LYS A 70 -2.39 -6.72 -6.00
N THR A 71 -1.57 -7.57 -5.38
CA THR A 71 -1.87 -8.14 -4.06
C THR A 71 -1.90 -7.07 -2.97
N MET A 72 -1.00 -6.09 -3.05
CA MET A 72 -0.89 -5.03 -2.06
C MET A 72 -2.06 -4.05 -2.13
N LEU A 73 -2.60 -3.78 -3.34
CA LEU A 73 -3.81 -2.99 -3.56
C LEU A 73 -4.99 -3.54 -2.76
N VAL A 74 -5.19 -4.85 -2.78
CA VAL A 74 -6.29 -5.51 -2.03
C VAL A 74 -6.06 -5.47 -0.52
N ILE A 75 -4.80 -5.57 -0.07
CA ILE A 75 -4.46 -5.54 1.36
C ILE A 75 -4.64 -4.14 1.96
N VAL A 76 -4.23 -3.11 1.21
CA VAL A 76 -4.28 -1.70 1.63
C VAL A 76 -5.68 -1.10 1.47
N ALA A 77 -6.53 -1.68 0.61
CA ALA A 77 -7.91 -1.24 0.47
C ALA A 77 -8.63 -1.17 1.83
N PRO A 78 -9.35 -0.09 2.12
CA PRO A 78 -10.05 0.08 3.39
C PRO A 78 -11.09 -1.03 3.59
N LYS A 79 -11.10 -1.64 4.78
CA LYS A 79 -11.96 -2.79 5.11
C LYS A 79 -13.23 -2.41 5.89
N ASN A 80 -13.63 -1.14 5.88
CA ASN A 80 -14.60 -0.59 6.82
C ASN A 80 -16.08 -0.87 6.51
N GLN A 81 -16.43 -2.11 6.12
CA GLN A 81 -17.83 -2.54 6.11
C GLN A 81 -17.99 -3.98 6.57
N THR A 82 -18.66 -4.16 7.72
CA THR A 82 -19.32 -5.41 8.07
C THR A 82 -20.46 -5.62 7.07
N ILE A 83 -20.33 -6.63 6.23
CA ILE A 83 -21.43 -7.08 5.37
C ILE A 83 -22.48 -7.68 6.30
N VAL A 84 -23.59 -6.95 6.51
CA VAL A 84 -24.83 -7.45 7.09
C VAL A 84 -25.82 -7.90 6.01
#